data_AF-A0A5N5XFV6-F1
#
_entry.id   AF-A0A5N5XFV6-F1
#
_cell.length_a   1.000
_cell.length_b   1.000
_cell.length_c   1.000
_cell.angle_alpha   90.00
_cell.angle_beta   90.00
_cell.angle_gamma   90.00
#
_symmetry.space_group_name_H-M   'P 1'
#
loop_
_entity.id
_entity.type
_entity.pdbx_description
1 polymer ?
#
loop_
_entity_poly.entity_id
_entity_poly.type
_entity_poly.pdbx_seq_one_letter_code
_entity_poly.pdbx_strand_id
1 'polypeptide(L)'
;MSCLAYNKRVYNVMGLDRRLWEPFTYCQLFSSVSMAPLRSSLVRISQDWDLLGLPGRCPFGFTEEELKEHDMQVLEYQDRLYLLVSQRPSFALTTVAGSLWRGGKRQTR
;
A
#
# COMPACT_ATOMS: atom_id res chain seq x y z
N MET A 1 -13.63 11.43 3.05
CA MET A 1 -14.84 10.57 3.08
C MET A 1 -15.15 10.11 1.66
N SER A 2 -14.70 8.93 1.27
CA SER A 2 -14.97 8.31 -0.03
C SER A 2 -16.26 7.47 0.06
N CYS A 3 -17.42 8.12 0.08
CA CYS A 3 -18.71 7.40 0.05
C CYS A 3 -19.22 7.24 -1.39
N LEU A 4 -20.01 6.19 -1.62
CA LEU A 4 -20.63 5.89 -2.93
C LEU A 4 -21.34 7.11 -3.55
N ALA A 5 -21.96 7.94 -2.70
CA ALA A 5 -22.71 9.13 -3.11
C ALA A 5 -21.82 10.30 -3.57
N TYR A 6 -20.58 10.42 -3.09
CA TYR A 6 -19.73 11.59 -3.32
C TYR A 6 -18.53 11.29 -4.23
N ASN A 7 -18.02 10.06 -4.20
CA ASN A 7 -16.94 9.62 -5.09
C ASN A 7 -17.10 8.14 -5.42
N LYS A 8 -18.10 7.85 -6.27
CA LYS A 8 -18.42 6.49 -6.74
C LYS A 8 -17.21 5.77 -7.33
N ARG A 9 -16.31 6.47 -8.02
CA ARG A 9 -15.09 5.87 -8.59
C ARG A 9 -14.14 5.38 -7.51
N VAL A 10 -13.80 6.23 -6.55
CA VAL A 10 -12.94 5.83 -5.41
C VAL A 10 -13.60 4.74 -4.58
N TYR A 11 -14.92 4.85 -4.35
CA TYR A 11 -15.67 3.83 -3.64
C TYR A 11 -15.62 2.46 -4.33
N ASN A 12 -15.81 2.42 -5.65
CA ASN A 12 -15.70 1.19 -6.43
C ASN A 12 -14.27 0.62 -6.41
N VAL A 13 -13.25 1.48 -6.45
CA VAL A 13 -11.83 1.07 -6.35
C VAL A 13 -11.50 0.49 -4.98
N MET A 14 -12.11 0.98 -3.90
CA MET A 14 -11.95 0.39 -2.56
C MET A 14 -12.53 -1.04 -2.45
N GLY A 15 -13.41 -1.43 -3.37
CA GLY A 15 -13.91 -2.80 -3.49
C GLY A 15 -13.02 -3.73 -4.34
N LEU A 16 -11.98 -3.19 -4.98
CA LEU A 16 -11.00 -4.00 -5.71
C LEU A 16 -10.02 -4.67 -4.75
N ASP A 17 -9.35 -5.72 -5.25
CA ASP A 17 -8.27 -6.37 -4.50
C ASP A 17 -7.25 -5.33 -4.02
N ARG A 18 -6.84 -5.46 -2.76
CA ARG A 18 -5.83 -4.59 -2.14
C ARG A 18 -4.60 -4.41 -3.01
N ARG A 19 -4.16 -5.48 -3.67
CA ARG A 19 -3.00 -5.49 -4.56
C ARG A 19 -3.09 -4.42 -5.65
N LEU A 20 -4.30 -4.09 -6.13
CA LEU A 20 -4.49 -3.13 -7.24
C LEU A 20 -4.40 -1.66 -6.80
N TRP A 21 -4.80 -1.32 -5.58
CA TRP A 21 -4.81 0.07 -5.11
C TRP A 21 -3.66 0.42 -4.16
N GLU A 22 -3.00 -0.59 -3.59
CA GLU A 22 -1.84 -0.45 -2.69
C GLU A 22 -0.68 0.40 -3.27
N PRO A 23 -0.26 0.25 -4.56
CA PRO A 23 0.79 1.09 -5.13
C PRO A 23 0.48 2.59 -5.12
N PHE A 24 -0.78 2.96 -5.37
CA PHE A 24 -1.21 4.36 -5.38
C PHE A 24 -1.18 5.00 -4.00
N THR A 25 -1.35 4.20 -2.95
CA THR A 25 -1.22 4.66 -1.57
C THR A 25 0.24 5.02 -1.27
N TYR A 26 1.16 4.18 -1.73
CA TYR A 26 2.59 4.41 -1.61
C TYR A 26 3.07 5.64 -2.40
N CYS A 27 2.59 5.85 -3.62
CA CYS A 27 2.94 7.04 -4.41
C CYS A 27 2.63 8.37 -3.71
N GLN A 28 1.62 8.41 -2.84
CA GLN A 28 1.24 9.62 -2.09
C GLN A 28 2.07 9.82 -0.81
N LEU A 29 2.65 8.74 -0.29
CA LEU A 29 3.35 8.73 0.99
C LEU A 29 4.86 9.02 0.87
N PHE A 30 5.42 8.99 -0.33
CA PHE A 30 6.86 9.11 -0.54
C PHE A 30 7.26 10.42 -1.22
N SER A 31 7.88 11.33 -0.44
CA SER A 31 8.67 12.44 -0.98
C SER A 31 10.15 12.39 -0.60
N SER A 32 10.60 11.49 0.31
CA SER A 32 12.00 11.53 0.77
C SER A 32 12.64 10.25 1.32
N VAL A 33 11.88 9.17 1.64
CA VAL A 33 12.44 8.06 2.44
C VAL A 33 12.94 6.88 1.59
N SER A 34 12.12 6.33 0.69
CA SER A 34 12.50 5.27 -0.28
C SER A 34 11.31 4.93 -1.19
N MET A 35 11.58 4.41 -2.38
CA MET A 35 10.57 3.81 -3.28
C MET A 35 10.43 2.29 -3.10
N ALA A 36 11.17 1.67 -2.18
CA ALA A 36 11.14 0.22 -1.97
C ALA A 36 9.73 -0.36 -1.74
N PRO A 37 8.82 0.28 -0.97
CA PRO A 37 7.47 -0.25 -0.77
C PRO A 37 6.59 -0.20 -2.02
N LEU A 38 6.78 0.84 -2.85
CA LEU A 38 6.11 0.94 -4.14
C LEU A 38 6.56 -0.20 -5.05
N ARG A 39 7.87 -0.42 -5.17
CA ARG A 39 8.41 -1.52 -5.99
C ARG A 39 7.94 -2.89 -5.48
N SER A 40 7.85 -3.09 -4.16
CA SER A 40 7.28 -4.30 -3.55
C SER A 40 5.83 -4.55 -3.97
N SER A 41 5.01 -3.49 -3.98
CA SER A 41 3.60 -3.61 -4.41
C SER A 41 3.46 -3.96 -5.89
N LEU A 42 4.36 -3.46 -6.75
CA LEU A 42 4.38 -3.80 -8.18
C LEU A 42 4.84 -5.24 -8.44
N VAL A 43 5.84 -5.72 -7.70
CA VAL A 43 6.29 -7.12 -7.76
C VAL A 43 5.16 -8.08 -7.36
N ARG A 44 4.40 -7.74 -6.30
CA ARG A 44 3.23 -8.54 -5.90
C ARG A 44 2.16 -8.58 -7.00
N ILE A 45 1.87 -7.45 -7.64
CA ILE A 45 0.94 -7.41 -8.78
C ILE A 45 1.44 -8.30 -9.93
N SER A 46 2.73 -8.30 -10.24
CA SER A 46 3.26 -9.12 -11.34
C SER A 46 3.19 -10.62 -11.05
N GLN A 47 3.45 -11.02 -9.80
CA GLN A 47 3.36 -12.42 -9.38
C GLN A 47 1.91 -12.92 -9.30
N ASP A 48 1.01 -12.05 -8.82
CA ASP A 48 -0.40 -12.38 -8.62
C ASP A 48 -1.28 -12.02 -9.84
N TRP A 49 -0.68 -11.68 -10.99
CA TRP A 49 -1.40 -11.16 -12.15
C TRP A 49 -2.53 -12.10 -12.62
N ASP A 50 -2.25 -13.39 -12.67
CA ASP A 50 -3.21 -14.43 -13.05
C ASP A 50 -4.34 -14.58 -12.02
N LEU A 51 -4.02 -14.39 -10.72
CA LEU A 51 -5.00 -14.45 -9.63
C LEU A 51 -5.92 -13.23 -9.58
N LEU A 52 -5.43 -12.09 -10.08
CA LEU A 52 -6.20 -10.84 -10.17
C LEU A 52 -7.24 -10.87 -11.31
N GLY A 53 -7.23 -11.92 -12.14
CA GLY A 53 -8.15 -12.07 -13.27
C GLY A 53 -7.98 -10.96 -14.31
N LEU A 54 -6.80 -10.34 -14.38
CA LEU A 54 -6.53 -9.25 -15.30
C LEU A 54 -6.31 -9.79 -16.72
N PRO A 55 -6.89 -9.13 -17.74
CA PRO A 55 -6.73 -9.57 -19.11
C PRO A 55 -5.30 -9.34 -19.61
N GLY A 56 -4.78 -10.28 -20.41
CA GLY A 56 -3.47 -10.19 -21.04
C GLY A 56 -2.31 -10.62 -20.15
N ARG A 57 -1.09 -10.46 -20.67
CA ARG A 57 0.14 -10.73 -19.91
C ARG A 57 0.51 -9.54 -19.04
N CYS A 58 1.12 -9.81 -17.89
CA CYS A 58 1.63 -8.74 -17.03
C CYS A 58 2.64 -7.89 -17.80
N PRO A 59 2.51 -6.55 -17.82
CA PRO A 59 3.47 -5.65 -18.46
C PRO A 59 4.77 -5.51 -17.65
N PHE A 60 4.77 -5.99 -16.41
CA PHE A 60 5.92 -5.97 -15.52
C PHE A 60 6.56 -7.36 -15.49
N GLY A 61 7.84 -7.43 -15.84
CA GLY A 61 8.68 -8.60 -15.65
C GLY A 61 9.87 -8.20 -14.79
N PHE A 62 10.14 -8.98 -13.76
CA PHE A 62 11.30 -8.80 -12.90
C PHE A 62 12.19 -10.04 -13.02
N THR A 63 13.49 -9.82 -13.17
CA THR A 63 14.50 -10.88 -13.11
C THR A 63 14.75 -11.29 -11.66
N GLU A 64 15.30 -12.49 -11.44
CA GLU A 64 15.60 -12.98 -10.09
C GLU A 64 16.65 -12.11 -9.40
N GLU A 65 17.60 -11.58 -10.16
CA GLU A 65 18.63 -10.65 -9.71
C GLU A 65 18.02 -9.33 -9.22
N GLU A 66 17.07 -8.77 -9.97
CA GLU A 66 16.36 -7.53 -9.59
C GLU A 66 15.48 -7.71 -8.36
N LEU A 67 14.88 -8.90 -8.18
CA LEU A 67 14.12 -9.24 -6.99
C LEU A 67 15.04 -9.31 -5.76
N LYS A 68 16.20 -9.97 -5.90
CA LYS A 68 17.17 -10.09 -4.81
C LYS A 68 17.75 -8.74 -4.39
N GLU A 69 18.05 -7.87 -5.35
CA GLU A 69 18.48 -6.50 -5.05
C GLU A 69 17.37 -5.71 -4.35
N HIS A 70 16.13 -5.87 -4.80
CA HIS A 70 14.97 -5.22 -4.17
C HIS A 70 14.74 -5.69 -2.74
N ASP A 71 14.88 -6.98 -2.45
CA ASP A 71 14.75 -7.51 -1.08
C ASP A 71 15.77 -6.87 -0.13
N MET A 72 17.00 -6.65 -0.59
CA MET A 72 18.02 -5.93 0.17
C MET A 72 17.59 -4.47 0.42
N GLN A 73 17.08 -3.77 -0.58
CA GLN A 73 16.57 -2.40 -0.45
C GLN A 73 15.35 -2.31 0.49
N VAL A 74 14.53 -3.36 0.57
CA VAL A 74 13.40 -3.45 1.52
C VAL A 74 13.91 -3.59 2.95
N LEU A 75 14.94 -4.40 3.18
CA LEU A 75 15.56 -4.54 4.50
C LEU A 75 16.17 -3.22 4.99
N GLU A 76 16.91 -2.52 4.13
CA GLU A 76 17.47 -1.19 4.44
C GLU A 76 16.35 -0.17 4.75
N TYR A 77 15.26 -0.23 4.00
CA TYR A 77 14.10 0.63 4.25
C TYR A 77 13.47 0.34 5.61
N GLN A 78 13.29 -0.93 5.97
CA GLN A 78 12.74 -1.33 7.26
C GLN A 78 13.64 -0.87 8.40
N ASP A 79 14.95 -1.08 8.30
CA ASP A 79 15.91 -0.65 9.31
C ASP A 79 15.89 0.87 9.50
N ARG A 80 15.83 1.63 8.40
CA ARG A 80 15.69 3.08 8.43
C ARG A 80 14.39 3.53 9.10
N LEU A 81 13.27 2.83 8.85
CA LEU A 81 12.00 3.09 9.55
C LEU A 81 12.11 2.80 11.05
N TYR A 82 12.73 1.68 11.44
CA TYR A 82 12.92 1.34 12.85
C TYR A 82 13.72 2.43 13.58
N LEU A 83 14.80 2.92 12.99
CA LEU A 83 15.59 4.01 13.55
C LEU A 83 14.79 5.32 13.67
N LEU A 84 14.02 5.67 12.64
CA LEU A 84 13.17 6.87 12.64
C LEU A 84 12.07 6.81 13.71
N VAL A 85 11.42 5.65 13.86
CA VAL A 85 10.39 5.43 14.88
C VAL A 85 11.00 5.41 16.29
N SER A 86 12.18 4.81 16.44
CA SER A 86 12.90 4.80 17.72
C SER A 86 13.38 6.18 18.17
N GLN A 87 13.68 7.09 17.24
CA GLN A 87 14.15 8.45 17.54
C GLN A 87 13.01 9.47 17.70
N ARG A 88 11.76 9.13 17.33
CA ARG A 88 10.58 10.01 17.46
C ARG A 88 9.38 9.26 18.05
N PRO A 89 9.33 9.05 19.38
CA PRO A 89 8.24 8.31 20.03
C PRO A 89 6.84 8.95 19.86
N SER A 90 6.73 10.25 19.54
CA SER A 90 5.43 10.92 19.40
C SER A 90 4.62 10.59 18.14
N PHE A 91 5.19 9.91 17.13
CA PHE A 91 4.44 9.53 15.91
C PHE A 91 3.80 8.13 15.99
N ALA A 92 3.98 7.39 17.09
CA ALA A 92 3.56 6.00 17.21
C ALA A 92 2.04 5.77 17.39
N LEU A 93 1.18 6.80 17.32
CA LEU A 93 -0.27 6.64 17.51
C LEU A 93 -1.16 6.90 16.29
N THR A 94 -0.63 7.10 15.08
CA THR A 94 -1.52 7.39 13.92
C THR A 94 -1.35 6.55 12.66
N THR A 95 -0.34 5.70 12.58
CA THR A 95 -0.17 4.84 11.40
C THR A 95 0.19 3.45 11.92
N VAL A 96 -0.78 2.61 12.28
CA VAL A 96 -1.25 1.54 11.38
C VAL A 96 -2.66 1.01 11.75
N ALA A 97 -3.37 1.57 12.73
CA ALA A 97 -4.63 0.95 13.22
C ALA A 97 -5.91 1.83 13.20
N GLY A 98 -5.95 2.99 12.52
CA GLY A 98 -6.96 4.01 12.83
C GLY A 98 -7.74 4.68 11.68
N SER A 99 -7.62 4.25 10.42
CA SER A 99 -8.18 5.01 9.27
C SER A 99 -9.29 4.28 8.50
N LEU A 100 -9.93 3.29 9.11
CA LEU A 100 -11.21 2.73 8.67
C LEU A 100 -12.00 2.47 9.96
N TRP A 101 -13.24 2.95 10.05
CA TRP A 101 -14.10 3.08 11.26
C TRP A 101 -14.06 4.44 11.97
N ARG A 102 -14.50 5.47 11.23
CA ARG A 102 -15.18 6.62 11.83
C ARG A 102 -16.47 6.87 11.05
N GLY A 103 -17.58 6.33 11.54
CA GLY A 103 -18.91 6.62 10.99
C GLY A 103 -19.97 5.58 11.37
N GLY A 104 -20.84 5.93 12.32
CA GLY A 104 -22.10 5.21 12.51
C GLY A 104 -22.69 5.28 13.92
N LYS A 105 -23.29 6.43 14.27
CA LYS A 105 -24.26 6.49 15.38
C LYS A 105 -25.37 5.44 15.14
N ARG A 106 -25.74 4.68 16.17
CA ARG A 106 -27.11 4.18 16.31
C ARG A 106 -27.62 4.48 17.71
N GLN A 107 -28.51 5.46 17.72
CA GLN A 107 -29.56 5.68 18.71
C GLN A 107 -30.55 4.51 18.62
N THR A 108 -30.78 3.79 19.72
CA THR A 108 -31.96 2.98 20.08
C THR A 108 -31.65 2.42 21.47
N ARG A 109 -32.46 2.49 22.50
CA ARG A 109 -33.87 2.85 22.69
C ARG A 109 -34.02 3.19 24.17
#